data_AF-A0A7Z0MA82-F1
#
_entry.id   AF-A0A7Z0MA82-F1
#
_cell.length_a   1.000
_cell.length_b   1.000
_cell.length_c   1.000
_cell.angle_alpha   90.00
_cell.angle_beta   90.00
_cell.angle_gamma   90.00
#
_symmetry.space_group_name_H-M   'P 1'
#
loop_
_entity.id
_entity.type
_entity.pdbx_description
1 polymer ?
#
loop_
_entity_poly.entity_id
_entity_poly.type
_entity_poly.pdbx_seq_one_letter_code
_entity_poly.pdbx_strand_id
1 'polypeptide(L)'
;MDQSFAVWLLIALALVTSNLPFVAERPFLALPWRQKGEAGRPGWFMWLSSILFFVVLTGLGAAAMILIGQGVFMASDAASVARFLAILLALAAAASLVLAYPGWRSRGRRIHKNFFERLLELLVFYALVGVLGFALEANLGNRFQQGWEFYAITLSLFVVLGYPGFVWRYLMKRRRSVAEKGRAKLARAAAEQPGA
;
A
#
# COMPACT_ATOMS: atom_id res chain seq x y z
N MET A 1 19.97 -13.02 -11.45
CA MET A 1 19.70 -11.62 -11.07
C MET A 1 20.74 -11.25 -10.02
N ASP A 2 21.43 -10.13 -10.17
CA ASP A 2 22.41 -9.75 -9.15
C ASP A 2 21.68 -9.34 -7.86
N GLN A 3 22.27 -9.69 -6.71
CA GLN A 3 21.75 -9.35 -5.38
C GLN A 3 21.51 -7.84 -5.28
N SER A 4 22.43 -7.04 -5.84
CA SER A 4 22.34 -5.58 -5.87
C SER A 4 21.04 -5.10 -6.53
N PHE A 5 20.65 -5.72 -7.65
CA PHE A 5 19.42 -5.35 -8.35
C PHE A 5 18.17 -5.69 -7.53
N ALA A 6 18.14 -6.87 -6.90
CA ALA A 6 17.01 -7.28 -6.04
C ALA A 6 16.82 -6.31 -4.87
N VAL A 7 17.92 -5.85 -4.26
CA VAL A 7 17.92 -4.87 -3.17
C VAL A 7 17.37 -3.53 -3.65
N TRP A 8 17.88 -2.99 -4.76
CA TRP A 8 17.39 -1.71 -5.31
C TRP A 8 15.93 -1.78 -5.74
N LEU A 9 15.49 -2.90 -6.32
CA LEU A 9 14.10 -3.14 -6.66
C LEU A 9 13.20 -3.10 -5.42
N LEU A 10 13.60 -3.77 -4.33
CA LEU A 10 12.85 -3.76 -3.07
C LEU A 10 12.81 -2.37 -2.44
N ILE A 11 13.93 -1.63 -2.43
CA ILE A 11 14.00 -0.27 -1.91
C ILE A 11 13.06 0.66 -2.71
N ALA A 12 13.12 0.62 -4.04
CA ALA A 12 12.26 1.43 -4.90
C ALA A 12 10.78 1.09 -4.67
N LEU A 13 10.46 -0.21 -4.59
CA LEU A 13 9.10 -0.68 -4.31
C LEU A 13 8.63 -0.25 -2.92
N ALA A 14 9.48 -0.35 -1.89
CA ALA A 14 9.17 0.08 -0.53
C ALA A 14 8.89 1.59 -0.46
N LEU A 15 9.68 2.40 -1.17
CA LEU A 15 9.48 3.84 -1.25
C LEU A 15 8.12 4.18 -1.88
N VAL A 16 7.74 3.52 -2.98
CA VAL A 16 6.44 3.75 -3.63
C VAL A 16 5.29 3.28 -2.74
N THR A 17 5.35 2.04 -2.26
CA THR A 17 4.25 1.40 -1.51
C THR A 17 4.02 2.00 -0.13
N SER A 18 5.06 2.46 0.56
CA SER A 18 4.92 3.17 1.84
C SER A 18 4.18 4.51 1.72
N ASN A 19 4.22 5.15 0.54
CA ASN A 19 3.57 6.43 0.30
C ASN A 19 2.14 6.30 -0.28
N LEU A 20 1.82 5.17 -0.93
CA LEU A 20 0.49 4.91 -1.52
C LEU A 20 -0.69 5.12 -0.55
N PRO A 21 -0.67 4.63 0.71
CA PRO A 21 -1.76 4.82 1.66
C PRO A 21 -2.07 6.29 1.94
N PHE A 22 -1.08 7.17 1.85
CA PHE A 22 -1.22 8.59 2.13
C PHE A 22 -1.62 9.39 0.90
N VAL A 23 -1.11 9.06 -0.27
CA VAL A 23 -1.45 9.77 -1.51
C VAL A 23 -2.85 9.39 -2.00
N ALA A 24 -3.21 8.11 -1.96
CA ALA A 24 -4.50 7.65 -2.45
C ALA A 24 -5.66 7.99 -1.50
N GLU A 25 -6.79 8.43 -2.07
CA GLU A 25 -8.03 8.65 -1.31
C GLU A 25 -8.90 7.38 -1.24
N ARG A 26 -8.62 6.38 -2.09
CA ARG A 26 -9.40 5.13 -2.19
C ARG A 26 -8.92 4.06 -1.22
N PRO A 27 -9.80 3.34 -0.51
CA PRO A 27 -9.40 2.25 0.38
C PRO A 27 -8.74 1.12 -0.39
N PHE A 28 -7.63 0.61 0.14
CA PHE A 28 -6.92 -0.55 -0.41
C PHE A 28 -7.28 -1.86 0.29
N LEU A 29 -7.88 -1.78 1.48
CA LEU A 29 -8.26 -2.94 2.29
C LEU A 29 -9.78 -3.05 2.39
N ALA A 30 -10.29 -4.28 2.26
CA ALA A 30 -11.65 -4.64 2.64
C ALA A 30 -11.66 -4.91 4.15
N LEU A 31 -11.99 -3.91 4.96
CA LEU A 31 -12.04 -4.03 6.42
C LEU A 31 -13.39 -4.60 6.86
N PRO A 32 -13.43 -5.36 7.98
CA PRO A 32 -14.68 -5.92 8.49
C PRO A 32 -15.59 -4.88 9.17
N TRP A 33 -15.07 -3.67 9.46
CA TRP A 33 -15.85 -2.55 9.99
C TRP A 33 -16.19 -1.52 8.92
N ARG A 34 -17.32 -0.85 9.12
CA ARG A 34 -17.89 0.14 8.21
C ARG A 34 -17.13 1.46 8.27
N GLN A 35 -16.65 1.94 7.12
CA GLN A 35 -15.96 3.23 7.03
C GLN A 35 -16.97 4.39 6.82
N LYS A 36 -16.61 5.60 7.27
CA LYS A 36 -17.49 6.78 7.12
C LYS A 36 -17.64 7.14 5.63
N GLY A 37 -18.88 7.09 5.15
CA GLY A 37 -19.25 7.32 3.74
C GLY A 37 -19.53 6.05 2.93
N GLU A 38 -19.39 4.87 3.54
CA GLU A 38 -19.71 3.59 2.90
C GLU A 38 -21.21 3.23 2.97
N ALA A 39 -21.70 2.43 2.01
CA ALA A 39 -23.09 1.97 1.98
C ALA A 39 -23.46 1.24 3.28
N GLY A 40 -24.69 1.41 3.75
CA GLY A 40 -25.26 0.53 4.77
C GLY A 40 -25.45 -0.87 4.19
N ARG A 41 -24.45 -1.74 4.36
CA ARG A 41 -24.53 -3.17 4.04
C ARG A 41 -24.68 -3.98 5.33
N PRO A 42 -25.28 -5.18 5.25
CA PRO A 42 -25.35 -6.08 6.40
C PRO A 42 -23.94 -6.49 6.83
N GLY A 43 -23.70 -6.50 8.16
CA GLY A 43 -22.36 -6.71 8.73
C GLY A 43 -21.74 -8.05 8.34
N TRP A 44 -22.51 -9.14 8.26
CA TRP A 44 -21.99 -10.46 7.91
C TRP A 44 -21.38 -10.52 6.50
N PHE A 45 -21.94 -9.79 5.54
CA PHE A 45 -21.40 -9.73 4.18
C PHE A 45 -20.08 -8.95 4.11
N MET A 46 -19.88 -7.98 5.01
CA MET A 46 -18.60 -7.27 5.16
C MET A 46 -17.53 -8.20 5.69
N TRP A 47 -17.83 -8.95 6.77
CA TRP A 47 -16.93 -9.96 7.32
C TRP A 47 -16.56 -11.03 6.28
N LEU A 48 -17.54 -11.58 5.55
CA LEU A 48 -17.27 -12.56 4.50
C LEU A 48 -16.36 -11.99 3.41
N SER A 49 -16.62 -10.75 2.96
CA SER A 49 -15.77 -10.10 1.95
C SER A 49 -14.36 -9.79 2.46
N SER A 50 -14.22 -9.43 3.74
CA SER A 50 -12.93 -9.19 4.39
C SER A 50 -12.14 -10.50 4.49
N ILE A 51 -12.76 -11.57 4.96
CA ILE A 51 -12.13 -12.90 5.05
C ILE A 51 -11.67 -13.35 3.67
N LEU A 52 -12.56 -13.31 2.68
CA LEU A 52 -12.21 -13.69 1.31
C LEU A 52 -11.04 -12.85 0.77
N PHE A 53 -11.06 -11.53 1.00
CA PHE A 53 -9.99 -10.63 0.58
C PHE A 53 -8.64 -10.99 1.21
N PHE A 54 -8.59 -11.21 2.52
CA PHE A 54 -7.34 -11.58 3.21
C PHE A 54 -6.87 -12.99 2.84
N VAL A 55 -7.78 -13.93 2.61
CA VAL A 55 -7.45 -15.28 2.11
C VAL A 55 -6.83 -15.19 0.72
N VAL A 56 -7.43 -14.42 -0.20
CA VAL A 56 -6.88 -14.21 -1.55
C VAL A 56 -5.52 -13.49 -1.48
N LEU A 57 -5.39 -12.46 -0.65
CA LEU A 57 -4.14 -11.71 -0.50
C LEU A 57 -3.01 -12.58 0.06
N THR A 58 -3.31 -13.40 1.07
CA THR A 58 -2.36 -14.34 1.66
C THR A 58 -2.01 -15.45 0.67
N GLY A 59 -2.99 -15.96 -0.08
CA GLY A 59 -2.78 -16.93 -1.15
C GLY A 59 -1.87 -16.40 -2.26
N LEU A 60 -2.03 -15.13 -2.66
CA LEU A 60 -1.11 -14.47 -3.60
C LEU A 60 0.29 -14.33 -3.02
N GLY A 61 0.43 -14.00 -1.73
CA GLY A 61 1.72 -13.96 -1.06
C GLY A 61 2.41 -15.32 -1.02
N ALA A 62 1.67 -16.39 -0.72
CA ALA A 62 2.18 -17.75 -0.77
C ALA A 62 2.57 -18.17 -2.20
N ALA A 63 1.76 -17.82 -3.20
CA ALA A 63 2.08 -18.03 -4.61
C ALA A 63 3.35 -17.28 -5.01
N ALA A 64 3.55 -16.05 -4.53
CA ALA A 64 4.79 -15.31 -4.75
C ALA A 64 5.99 -16.05 -4.16
N MET A 65 5.89 -16.54 -2.92
CA MET A 65 6.95 -17.31 -2.27
C MET A 65 7.31 -18.58 -3.04
N ILE A 66 6.32 -19.30 -3.56
CA ILE A 66 6.54 -20.54 -4.32
C ILE A 66 7.10 -20.21 -5.72
N LEU A 67 6.45 -19.35 -6.47
CA LEU A 67 6.78 -19.07 -7.88
C LEU A 67 8.09 -18.32 -8.05
N ILE A 68 8.40 -17.39 -7.13
CA ILE A 68 9.67 -16.65 -7.15
C ILE A 68 10.76 -17.44 -6.42
N GLY A 69 10.45 -18.04 -5.27
CA GLY A 69 11.43 -18.80 -4.48
C GLY A 69 11.92 -20.07 -5.19
N GLN A 70 11.05 -20.80 -5.88
CA GLN A 70 11.43 -22.00 -6.66
C GLN A 70 11.98 -21.69 -8.06
N GLY A 71 12.07 -20.41 -8.45
CA GLY A 71 12.63 -20.04 -9.73
C GLY A 71 14.07 -20.55 -9.80
N VAL A 72 14.32 -21.61 -10.58
CA VAL A 72 15.69 -22.09 -10.82
C VAL A 72 16.36 -21.06 -11.74
N PHE A 73 16.96 -20.02 -11.17
CA PHE A 73 17.73 -19.04 -11.94
C PHE A 73 19.05 -19.64 -12.32
N MET A 74 19.11 -20.22 -13.50
CA MET A 74 20.36 -20.27 -14.23
C MET A 74 20.54 -18.89 -14.85
N ALA A 75 21.32 -18.03 -14.19
CA ALA A 75 21.55 -16.63 -14.58
C ALA A 75 22.21 -16.45 -15.97
N SER A 76 22.46 -17.55 -16.67
CA SER A 76 23.02 -17.61 -18.02
C SER A 76 21.98 -17.60 -19.15
N ASP A 77 20.67 -17.73 -18.88
CA ASP A 77 19.64 -17.84 -19.91
C ASP A 77 18.60 -16.69 -19.89
N ALA A 78 18.42 -16.03 -21.03
CA ALA A 78 17.47 -14.92 -21.21
C ALA A 78 16.01 -15.36 -20.97
N ALA A 79 15.67 -16.62 -21.29
CA ALA A 79 14.34 -17.16 -21.08
C ALA A 79 13.97 -17.21 -19.58
N SER A 80 14.94 -17.57 -18.72
CA SER A 80 14.76 -17.63 -17.27
C SER A 80 14.51 -16.25 -16.67
N VAL A 81 15.24 -15.23 -17.15
CA VAL A 81 15.04 -13.83 -16.72
C VAL A 81 13.67 -13.32 -17.18
N ALA A 82 13.28 -13.57 -18.43
CA ALA A 82 12.00 -13.15 -18.97
C ALA A 82 10.83 -13.79 -18.20
N ARG A 83 10.88 -15.10 -17.93
CA ARG A 83 9.88 -15.81 -17.14
C ARG A 83 9.74 -15.21 -15.73
N PHE A 84 10.86 -14.91 -15.08
CA PHE A 84 10.82 -14.30 -13.76
C PHE A 84 10.17 -12.93 -13.75
N LEU A 85 10.59 -12.04 -14.66
CA LEU A 85 10.01 -10.72 -14.78
C LEU A 85 8.52 -10.82 -15.10
N ALA A 86 8.11 -11.76 -15.95
CA ALA A 86 6.71 -12.02 -16.24
C ALA A 86 5.93 -12.47 -15.00
N ILE A 87 6.47 -13.39 -14.18
CA ILE A 87 5.86 -13.81 -12.92
C ILE A 87 5.77 -12.65 -11.93
N LEU A 88 6.84 -11.89 -11.76
CA LEU A 88 6.90 -10.73 -10.87
C LEU A 88 5.83 -9.69 -11.27
N LEU A 89 5.75 -9.36 -12.57
CA LEU A 89 4.75 -8.43 -13.10
C LEU A 89 3.33 -8.97 -12.98
N ALA A 90 3.11 -10.26 -13.25
CA ALA A 90 1.80 -10.90 -13.13
C ALA A 90 1.31 -10.91 -11.68
N LEU A 91 2.18 -11.25 -10.73
CA LEU A 91 1.86 -11.22 -9.30
C LEU A 91 1.64 -9.80 -8.80
N ALA A 92 2.47 -8.84 -9.23
CA ALA A 92 2.28 -7.44 -8.90
C ALA A 92 0.96 -6.90 -9.46
N ALA A 93 0.58 -7.27 -10.69
CA ALA A 93 -0.70 -6.93 -11.29
C ALA A 93 -1.87 -7.57 -10.53
N ALA A 94 -1.77 -8.86 -10.18
CA ALA A 94 -2.78 -9.57 -9.41
C ALA A 94 -2.96 -8.94 -8.02
N ALA A 95 -1.87 -8.67 -7.30
CA ALA A 95 -1.90 -7.98 -6.01
C ALA A 95 -2.51 -6.58 -6.14
N SER A 96 -2.13 -5.82 -7.18
CA SER A 96 -2.69 -4.49 -7.44
C SER A 96 -4.20 -4.55 -7.73
N LEU A 97 -4.68 -5.55 -8.48
CA LEU A 97 -6.09 -5.76 -8.76
C LEU A 97 -6.87 -6.10 -7.48
N VAL A 98 -6.33 -6.99 -6.65
CA VAL A 98 -6.92 -7.33 -5.35
C VAL A 98 -6.97 -6.10 -4.45
N LEU A 99 -5.87 -5.34 -4.31
CA LEU A 99 -5.84 -4.12 -3.51
C LEU A 99 -6.71 -2.99 -4.10
N ALA A 100 -6.94 -2.97 -5.41
CA ALA A 100 -7.83 -2.00 -6.05
C ALA A 100 -9.32 -2.37 -5.91
N TYR A 101 -9.65 -3.64 -5.63
CA TYR A 101 -11.02 -4.13 -5.51
C TYR A 101 -11.86 -3.35 -4.48
N PRO A 102 -11.39 -3.07 -3.24
CA PRO A 102 -12.14 -2.28 -2.28
C PRO A 102 -12.40 -0.84 -2.76
N GLY A 103 -11.41 -0.25 -3.44
CA GLY A 103 -11.52 1.09 -4.04
C GLY A 103 -12.47 1.16 -5.24
N TRP A 104 -12.58 0.07 -6.01
CA TRP A 104 -13.54 -0.01 -7.11
C TRP A 104 -14.97 -0.25 -6.60
N ARG A 105 -15.13 -1.12 -5.59
CA ARG A 105 -16.41 -1.38 -4.90
C ARG A 105 -17.03 -0.13 -4.30
N SER A 106 -16.21 0.88 -3.98
CA SER A 106 -16.61 2.16 -3.42
C SER A 106 -16.59 3.33 -4.41
N ARG A 107 -16.55 3.06 -5.73
CA ARG A 107 -16.62 4.10 -6.77
C ARG A 107 -17.83 5.02 -6.56
N GLY A 108 -17.59 6.32 -6.65
CA GLY A 108 -18.61 7.37 -6.54
C GLY A 108 -18.89 7.88 -5.12
N ARG A 109 -18.22 7.36 -4.07
CA ARG A 109 -18.38 7.84 -2.69
C ARG A 109 -17.06 8.32 -2.10
N ARG A 110 -17.10 9.45 -1.39
CA ARG A 110 -15.93 9.97 -0.65
C ARG A 110 -15.82 9.27 0.70
N ILE A 111 -15.02 8.21 0.75
CA ILE A 111 -14.70 7.51 1.99
C ILE A 111 -13.65 8.31 2.77
N HIS A 112 -13.98 8.65 4.01
CA HIS A 112 -13.07 9.36 4.89
C HIS A 112 -12.28 8.36 5.70
N LYS A 113 -11.06 8.04 5.24
CA LYS A 113 -10.19 7.11 5.96
C LYS A 113 -9.68 7.71 7.27
N ASN A 114 -9.82 6.93 8.34
CA ASN A 114 -9.23 7.28 9.62
C ASN A 114 -7.71 7.08 9.62
N PHE A 115 -7.02 7.63 10.63
CA PHE A 115 -5.58 7.44 10.80
C PHE A 115 -5.22 5.94 10.94
N PHE A 116 -5.96 5.21 11.77
CA PHE A 116 -5.75 3.78 11.98
C PHE A 116 -5.92 2.93 10.71
N GLU A 117 -6.86 3.30 9.83
CA GLU A 117 -7.06 2.58 8.57
C GLU A 117 -5.88 2.74 7.62
N ARG A 118 -5.21 3.91 7.63
CA ARG A 118 -3.97 4.11 6.87
C ARG A 118 -2.80 3.37 7.48
N LEU A 119 -2.72 3.33 8.80
CA LEU A 119 -1.69 2.58 9.49
C LEU A 119 -1.81 1.09 9.16
N LEU A 120 -3.04 0.57 9.14
CA LEU A 120 -3.29 -0.82 8.74
C LEU A 120 -2.96 -1.06 7.26
N GLU A 121 -3.33 -0.14 6.36
CA GLU A 121 -2.91 -0.19 4.95
C GLU A 121 -1.38 -0.22 4.82
N LEU A 122 -0.68 0.63 5.58
CA LEU A 122 0.78 0.67 5.60
C LEU A 122 1.38 -0.67 6.09
N LEU A 123 0.82 -1.25 7.15
CA LEU A 123 1.26 -2.55 7.67
C LEU A 123 1.04 -3.68 6.67
N VAL A 124 -0.07 -3.67 5.92
CA VAL A 124 -0.30 -4.65 4.86
C VAL A 124 0.69 -4.47 3.70
N PHE A 125 0.97 -3.22 3.29
CA PHE A 125 2.01 -2.98 2.28
C PHE A 125 3.39 -3.41 2.75
N TYR A 126 3.74 -3.18 4.02
CA TYR A 126 4.96 -3.69 4.63
C TYR A 126 5.03 -5.21 4.55
N ALA A 127 3.96 -5.91 4.91
CA ALA A 127 3.90 -7.38 4.81
C ALA A 127 4.05 -7.87 3.36
N LEU A 128 3.42 -7.20 2.38
CA LEU A 128 3.56 -7.55 0.96
C LEU A 128 4.99 -7.37 0.45
N VAL A 129 5.63 -6.25 0.79
CA VAL A 129 7.04 -6.00 0.44
C VAL A 129 7.95 -7.00 1.15
N GLY A 130 7.67 -7.34 2.41
CA GLY A 130 8.40 -8.37 3.16
C GLY A 130 8.29 -9.75 2.50
N VAL A 131 7.09 -10.18 2.11
CA VAL A 131 6.87 -11.44 1.38
C VAL A 131 7.67 -11.46 0.08
N LEU A 132 7.67 -10.36 -0.67
CA LEU A 132 8.47 -10.25 -1.88
C LEU A 132 9.97 -10.34 -1.58
N GLY A 133 10.43 -9.65 -0.55
CA GLY A 133 11.83 -9.70 -0.09
C GLY A 133 12.27 -11.11 0.27
N PHE A 134 11.46 -11.83 1.05
CA PHE A 134 11.70 -13.22 1.42
C PHE A 134 11.68 -14.18 0.23
N ALA A 135 10.83 -13.93 -0.75
CA ALA A 135 10.77 -14.73 -1.96
C ALA A 135 12.03 -14.54 -2.82
N LEU A 136 12.51 -13.29 -2.95
CA LEU A 136 13.76 -12.97 -3.63
C LEU A 136 14.99 -13.52 -2.88
N GLU A 137 15.01 -13.45 -1.55
CA GLU A 137 16.09 -14.00 -0.74
C GLU A 137 16.17 -15.53 -0.86
N ALA A 138 15.03 -16.22 -0.80
CA ALA A 138 14.96 -17.67 -1.01
C ALA A 138 15.44 -18.09 -2.41
N ASN A 139 15.39 -17.17 -3.35
CA ASN A 139 15.84 -17.40 -4.70
C ASN A 139 17.37 -17.25 -4.86
N LEU A 140 17.97 -16.32 -4.11
CA LEU A 140 19.40 -16.01 -4.17
C LEU A 140 20.27 -16.97 -3.32
N GLY A 141 19.66 -17.82 -2.49
CA GLY A 141 20.37 -18.82 -1.72
C GLY A 141 19.61 -19.26 -0.47
N ASN A 142 20.35 -19.70 0.54
CA ASN A 142 19.75 -20.16 1.78
C ASN A 142 19.36 -18.97 2.68
N ARG A 143 18.10 -18.94 3.09
CA ARG A 143 17.59 -17.90 3.99
C ARG A 143 18.21 -18.06 5.38
N PHE A 144 18.86 -17.01 5.88
CA PHE A 144 19.35 -16.99 7.25
C PHE A 144 18.20 -16.75 8.23
N GLN A 145 18.31 -17.29 9.44
CA GLN A 145 17.33 -17.02 10.49
C GLN A 145 17.49 -15.56 10.96
N GLN A 146 16.49 -14.73 10.65
CA GLN A 146 16.44 -13.33 11.06
C GLN A 146 15.73 -13.21 12.41
N GLY A 147 16.34 -12.49 13.35
CA GLY A 147 15.74 -12.19 14.67
C GLY A 147 14.57 -11.21 14.59
N TRP A 148 13.91 -10.95 15.73
CA TRP A 148 12.81 -9.99 15.80
C TRP A 148 13.27 -8.55 15.53
N GLU A 149 14.53 -8.26 15.80
CA GLU A 149 15.19 -6.97 15.61
C GLU A 149 15.19 -6.55 14.13
N PHE A 150 15.41 -7.52 13.24
CA PHE A 150 15.38 -7.27 11.80
C PHE A 150 14.02 -6.73 11.35
N TYR A 151 12.93 -7.34 11.83
CA TYR A 151 11.57 -6.90 11.52
C TYR A 151 11.25 -5.53 12.14
N ALA A 152 11.76 -5.25 13.34
CA ALA A 152 11.58 -3.94 13.97
C ALA A 152 12.29 -2.82 13.19
N ILE A 153 13.53 -3.06 12.76
CA ILE A 153 14.34 -2.10 12.00
C ILE A 153 13.72 -1.87 10.61
N THR A 154 13.38 -2.94 9.89
CA THR A 154 12.79 -2.85 8.55
C THR A 154 11.42 -2.18 8.56
N LEU A 155 10.58 -2.48 9.56
CA LEU A 155 9.32 -1.77 9.76
C LEU A 155 9.54 -0.28 10.05
N SER A 156 10.51 0.04 10.91
CA SER A 156 10.84 1.43 11.23
C SER A 156 11.31 2.20 10.00
N LEU A 157 12.19 1.60 9.18
CA LEU A 157 12.62 2.17 7.91
C LEU A 157 11.44 2.35 6.95
N PHE A 158 10.55 1.37 6.84
CA PHE A 158 9.37 1.44 5.99
C PHE A 158 8.43 2.60 6.39
N VAL A 159 8.23 2.79 7.69
CA VAL A 159 7.44 3.91 8.22
C VAL A 159 8.10 5.25 7.91
N VAL A 160 9.43 5.36 8.05
CA VAL A 160 10.19 6.57 7.70
C VAL A 160 10.06 6.89 6.20
N LEU A 161 10.13 5.88 5.32
CA LEU A 161 9.92 6.08 3.88
C LEU A 161 8.50 6.60 3.55
N GLY A 162 7.50 6.26 4.37
CA GLY A 162 6.12 6.77 4.23
C GLY A 162 5.88 8.17 4.81
N TYR A 163 6.83 8.71 5.58
CA TYR A 163 6.75 10.05 6.18
C TYR A 163 6.45 11.19 5.19
N PRO A 164 7.08 11.29 3.99
CA PRO A 164 6.78 12.38 3.06
C PRO A 164 5.30 12.41 2.62
N GLY A 165 4.71 11.25 2.34
CA GLY A 165 3.28 11.14 2.05
C GLY A 165 2.40 11.56 3.22
N PHE A 166 2.78 11.19 4.44
CA PHE A 166 2.12 11.62 5.67
C PHE A 166 2.14 13.15 5.83
N VAL A 167 3.30 13.78 5.73
CA VAL A 167 3.47 15.24 5.87
C VAL A 167 2.63 16.00 4.84
N TRP A 168 2.72 15.60 3.58
CA TRP A 168 1.97 16.24 2.49
C TRP A 168 0.46 16.26 2.79
N ARG A 169 -0.09 15.13 3.22
CA ARG A 169 -1.52 15.00 3.47
C ARG A 169 -1.98 15.69 4.75
N TYR A 170 -1.27 15.49 5.85
CA TYR A 170 -1.72 15.92 7.17
C TYR A 170 -1.33 17.37 7.48
N LEU A 171 -0.13 17.79 7.11
CA LEU A 171 0.37 19.13 7.43
C LEU A 171 0.10 20.13 6.31
N MET A 172 0.38 19.79 5.05
CA MET A 172 0.24 20.76 3.95
C MET A 172 -1.21 20.91 3.46
N LYS A 173 -1.90 19.82 3.14
CA LYS A 173 -3.27 19.87 2.58
C LYS A 173 -4.28 20.47 3.57
N ARG A 174 -4.15 20.17 4.88
CA ARG A 174 -5.01 20.78 5.93
C ARG A 174 -4.78 22.28 6.07
N ARG A 175 -3.52 22.74 6.14
CA ARG A 175 -3.21 24.18 6.26
C ARG A 175 -3.73 24.99 5.07
N ARG A 176 -3.57 24.50 3.83
CA ARG A 176 -4.10 25.17 2.63
C ARG A 176 -5.62 25.35 2.71
N SER A 177 -6.36 24.31 3.09
CA SER A 177 -7.82 24.39 3.21
C SER A 177 -8.32 25.38 4.27
N VAL A 178 -7.57 25.55 5.37
CA VAL A 178 -7.92 26.52 6.43
C VAL A 178 -7.62 27.94 5.95
N ALA A 179 -6.46 28.15 5.31
CA ALA A 179 -6.07 29.45 4.77
C ALA A 179 -7.03 29.93 3.66
N GLU A 180 -7.44 29.03 2.75
CA GLU A 180 -8.43 29.32 1.70
C GLU A 180 -9.78 29.74 2.29
N LYS A 181 -10.29 29.00 3.28
CA LYS A 181 -11.53 29.36 3.97
C LYS A 181 -11.44 30.70 4.69
N GLY A 182 -10.30 30.99 5.33
CA GLY A 182 -10.04 32.27 5.97
C GLY A 182 -10.05 33.44 4.98
N ARG A 183 -9.35 33.30 3.86
CA ARG A 183 -9.34 34.30 2.76
C ARG A 183 -10.74 34.52 2.18
N ALA A 184 -11.50 33.44 1.96
CA ALA A 184 -12.87 33.53 1.46
C ALA A 184 -13.81 34.24 2.44
N LYS A 185 -13.66 34.01 3.75
CA LYS A 185 -14.44 34.70 4.79
C LYS A 185 -14.13 36.20 4.83
N LEU A 186 -12.84 36.58 4.75
CA LEU A 186 -12.42 37.99 4.70
C LEU A 186 -12.93 38.69 3.44
N ALA A 187 -12.86 38.05 2.27
CA ALA A 187 -13.38 38.59 1.03
C ALA A 187 -14.90 38.84 1.09
N ARG A 188 -15.66 37.93 1.71
CA ARG A 188 -17.11 38.12 1.94
C ARG A 188 -17.40 39.29 2.90
N ALA A 189 -16.68 39.37 4.02
CA ALA A 189 -16.84 40.46 4.97
C ALA A 189 -16.52 41.84 4.36
N ALA A 190 -15.54 41.92 3.46
CA ALA A 190 -15.23 43.14 2.72
C ALA A 190 -16.31 43.52 1.68
N ALA A 191 -16.98 42.54 1.08
CA ALA A 191 -18.08 42.77 0.13
C ALA A 191 -19.41 43.15 0.82
N GLU A 192 -19.62 42.71 2.07
CA GLU A 192 -20.80 43.01 2.88
C GLU A 192 -20.72 44.35 3.63
N GLN A 193 -19.63 45.11 3.50
CA GLN A 193 -19.55 46.52 3.93
C GLN A 193 -19.74 47.44 2.73
N PRO A 194 -20.99 47.84 2.38
CA PRO A 194 -21.22 48.79 1.31
C PRO A 194 -21.01 50.19 1.89
N GLY A 195 -19.87 50.81 1.57
CA GLY A 195 -19.62 52.24 1.80
C GLY A 195 -19.39 52.63 3.26
N ALA A 196 -18.13 52.88 3.59
CA ALA A 196 -17.78 54.02 4.44
C ALA A 196 -17.46 55.20 3.51
#